data_AF-G9K5Q0-F1
#
_entry.id   AF-G9K5Q0-F1
#
_cell.length_a   1.000
_cell.length_b   1.000
_cell.length_c   1.000
_cell.angle_alpha   90.00
_cell.angle_beta   90.00
_cell.angle_gamma   90.00
#
_symmetry.space_group_name_H-M   'P 1'
#
loop_
_entity.id
_entity.type
_entity.pdbx_description
1 polymer ?
#
loop_
_entity_poly.entity_id
_entity_poly.type
_entity_poly.pdbx_seq_one_letter_code
_entity_poly.pdbx_strand_id
1 'polypeptide(L)'
;IDEDMTARISMADVKFSFQCPGRMYAPAWVAPEALQKKPEDTNRRSADMWSFAVLLWELVTREVPFADLSNMEIGMKVALEGLRPTIPPGISPHVCKLMKICMNEDPAKRPKFDMIVPILEKMQD
;
A
#
# COMPACT_ATOMS: atom_id res chain seq x y z
N ILE A 1 -3.09 -2.96 -17.64
CA ILE A 1 -3.72 -4.29 -17.68
C ILE A 1 -3.62 -4.71 -19.13
N ASP A 2 -2.98 -5.86 -19.37
CA ASP A 2 -2.83 -6.38 -20.73
C ASP A 2 -4.18 -6.93 -21.23
N GLU A 3 -4.27 -7.28 -22.52
CA GLU A 3 -5.53 -7.73 -23.15
C GLU A 3 -6.14 -8.97 -22.48
N ASP A 4 -5.33 -9.75 -21.78
CA ASP A 4 -5.67 -10.98 -21.05
C ASP A 4 -6.03 -10.73 -19.57
N MET A 5 -6.22 -9.47 -19.17
CA MET A 5 -6.45 -9.04 -17.78
C MET A 5 -5.25 -9.25 -16.84
N THR A 6 -4.06 -9.55 -17.37
CA THR A 6 -2.84 -9.66 -16.55
C THR A 6 -2.44 -8.29 -16.01
N ALA A 7 -2.28 -8.20 -14.68
CA ALA A 7 -1.72 -7.04 -14.01
C ALA A 7 -0.18 -7.06 -14.11
N ARG A 8 0.42 -5.95 -14.53
CA ARG A 8 1.87 -5.79 -14.65
C ARG A 8 2.31 -4.50 -13.98
N ILE A 9 3.43 -4.55 -13.27
CA ILE A 9 4.05 -3.36 -12.69
C ILE A 9 4.68 -2.54 -13.82
N SER A 10 4.27 -1.28 -13.92
CA SER A 10 4.78 -0.36 -14.95
C SER A 10 6.13 0.21 -14.54
N MET A 11 7.17 -0.12 -15.31
CA MET A 11 8.51 0.45 -15.11
C MET A 11 8.61 1.89 -15.60
N ALA A 12 7.66 2.35 -16.43
CA ALA A 12 7.63 3.72 -16.93
C ALA A 12 7.21 4.74 -15.85
N ASP A 13 6.51 4.29 -14.80
CA ASP A 13 6.05 5.14 -13.70
C ASP A 13 7.11 5.35 -12.61
N VAL A 14 8.28 4.71 -12.75
CA VAL A 14 9.40 4.93 -11.83
C VAL A 14 9.92 6.35 -11.98
N LYS A 15 9.90 7.12 -10.89
CA LYS A 15 10.44 8.49 -10.88
C LYS A 15 11.95 8.49 -11.03
N PHE A 16 12.45 9.30 -11.96
CA PHE A 16 13.88 9.58 -12.07
C PHE A 16 14.36 10.49 -10.92
N SER A 17 15.66 10.45 -10.62
CA SER A 17 16.28 11.23 -9.54
C SER A 17 16.04 12.75 -9.63
N PHE A 18 15.84 13.27 -10.84
CA PHE A 18 15.60 14.69 -11.10
C PHE A 18 14.10 15.06 -11.14
N GLN A 19 13.19 14.08 -11.13
CA GLN A 19 11.77 14.34 -11.28
C GLN A 19 11.11 14.62 -9.93
N CYS A 20 10.68 15.88 -9.75
CA CYS A 20 9.85 16.31 -8.62
C CYS A 20 10.32 15.80 -7.24
N PRO A 21 11.61 15.98 -6.87
CA PRO A 21 12.08 15.61 -5.54
C PRO A 21 11.28 16.36 -4.46
N GLY A 22 10.93 15.66 -3.39
CA GLY A 22 10.13 16.21 -2.29
C GLY A 22 8.63 16.37 -2.57
N ARG A 23 8.13 15.97 -3.76
CA ARG A 23 6.69 16.00 -4.08
C ARG A 23 6.12 14.59 -4.23
N MET A 24 5.08 14.31 -3.45
CA MET A 24 4.35 13.05 -3.47
C MET A 24 2.91 13.28 -3.92
N TYR A 25 2.49 12.55 -4.96
CA TYR A 25 1.19 12.74 -5.61
C TYR A 25 0.20 11.60 -5.34
N ALA A 26 0.65 10.52 -4.69
CA ALA A 26 -0.17 9.38 -4.30
C ALA A 26 0.17 8.92 -2.86
N PRO A 27 0.08 9.81 -1.84
CA PRO A 27 0.49 9.50 -0.47
C PRO A 27 -0.39 8.45 0.22
N ALA A 28 -1.62 8.21 -0.26
CA ALA A 28 -2.53 7.23 0.31
C ALA A 28 -1.99 5.79 0.27
N TRP A 29 -1.17 5.45 -0.72
CA TRP A 29 -0.53 4.14 -0.85
C TRP A 29 0.85 4.08 -0.19
N VAL A 30 1.33 5.16 0.42
CA VAL A 30 2.70 5.21 0.97
C VAL A 30 2.69 4.86 2.46
N ALA A 31 3.67 4.06 2.88
CA ALA A 31 3.82 3.65 4.27
C ALA A 31 4.08 4.86 5.20
N PRO A 32 3.57 4.86 6.44
CA PRO A 32 3.70 5.99 7.36
C PRO A 32 5.15 6.38 7.63
N GLU A 33 6.06 5.40 7.69
CA GLU A 33 7.48 5.65 7.87
C GLU A 33 8.15 6.26 6.62
N ALA A 34 7.68 5.89 5.43
CA ALA A 34 8.20 6.39 4.15
C ALA A 34 7.71 7.81 3.82
N LEU A 35 6.64 8.28 4.50
CA LEU A 35 6.22 9.68 4.47
C LEU A 35 7.12 10.60 5.30
N GLN A 36 7.83 10.04 6.30
CA GLN A 36 8.58 10.83 7.30
C GLN A 36 10.09 10.70 7.17
N LYS A 37 10.57 9.50 6.81
CA LYS A 37 12.00 9.18 6.77
C LYS A 37 12.53 9.21 5.34
N LYS A 38 13.84 9.37 5.22
CA LYS A 38 14.49 9.25 3.92
C LYS A 38 14.44 7.80 3.41
N PRO A 39 14.50 7.59 2.07
CA PRO A 39 14.53 6.25 1.50
C PRO A 39 15.71 5.37 1.94
N GLU A 40 16.80 5.97 2.44
CA GLU A 40 17.97 5.27 2.95
C GLU A 40 17.75 4.71 4.38
N ASP A 41 16.89 5.38 5.16
CA ASP A 41 16.57 5.05 6.56
C ASP A 41 15.33 4.15 6.69
N THR A 42 14.77 3.73 5.56
CA THR A 42 13.52 2.97 5.49
C THR A 42 13.76 1.61 4.83
N ASN A 43 13.18 0.56 5.41
CA ASN A 43 13.13 -0.74 4.74
C ASN A 43 12.15 -0.68 3.56
N ARG A 44 12.66 -0.40 2.36
CA ARG A 44 11.86 -0.22 1.14
C ARG A 44 10.94 -1.41 0.85
N ARG A 45 11.43 -2.64 1.02
CA ARG A 45 10.62 -3.86 0.77
C ARG A 45 9.42 -3.96 1.70
N SER A 46 9.57 -3.55 2.96
CA SER A 46 8.46 -3.49 3.92
C SER A 46 7.51 -2.33 3.63
N ALA A 47 8.03 -1.19 3.14
CA ALA A 47 7.19 -0.07 2.70
C ALA A 47 6.35 -0.45 1.47
N ASP A 48 6.91 -1.18 0.50
CA ASP A 48 6.18 -1.69 -0.67
C ASP A 48 5.04 -2.64 -0.25
N MET A 49 5.23 -3.43 0.81
CA MET A 49 4.19 -4.31 1.35
C MET A 49 3.00 -3.51 1.95
N TRP A 50 3.25 -2.32 2.49
CA TRP A 50 2.17 -1.42 2.91
C TRP A 50 1.36 -0.94 1.70
N SER A 51 2.03 -0.52 0.63
CA SER A 51 1.38 -0.11 -0.62
C SER A 51 0.50 -1.22 -1.17
N PHE A 52 1.00 -2.46 -1.12
CA PHE A 52 0.22 -3.64 -1.49
C PHE A 52 -1.00 -3.85 -0.59
N ALA A 53 -0.89 -3.61 0.72
CA ALA A 53 -2.03 -3.70 1.63
C ALA A 53 -3.13 -2.67 1.32
N VAL A 54 -2.76 -1.45 0.91
CA VAL A 54 -3.70 -0.43 0.43
C VAL A 54 -4.35 -0.87 -0.89
N LEU A 55 -3.61 -1.50 -1.80
CA LEU A 55 -4.19 -2.09 -3.02
C LEU A 55 -5.19 -3.19 -2.71
N LEU A 56 -4.92 -4.07 -1.74
CA LEU A 56 -5.89 -5.08 -1.29
C LEU A 56 -7.16 -4.42 -0.75
N TRP A 57 -7.02 -3.35 0.03
CA TRP A 57 -8.15 -2.58 0.52
C TRP A 57 -8.98 -1.99 -0.64
N GLU A 58 -8.33 -1.39 -1.62
CA GLU A 58 -8.96 -0.81 -2.82
C GLU A 58 -9.66 -1.87 -3.69
N LEU A 59 -9.08 -3.06 -3.83
CA LEU A 59 -9.73 -4.18 -4.55
C LEU A 59 -11.00 -4.67 -3.85
N VAL A 60 -11.04 -4.57 -2.53
CA VAL A 60 -12.19 -4.97 -1.70
C VAL A 60 -13.28 -3.91 -1.72
N THR A 61 -12.95 -2.64 -1.52
CA THR A 61 -13.92 -1.55 -1.44
C THR A 61 -14.35 -1.02 -2.80
N ARG A 62 -13.49 -1.14 -3.81
CA ARG A 62 -13.62 -0.46 -5.12
C ARG A 62 -13.64 1.07 -5.00
N GLU A 63 -13.08 1.60 -3.92
CA GLU A 63 -13.01 3.02 -3.62
C GLU A 63 -11.55 3.50 -3.66
N VAL A 64 -11.35 4.77 -4.02
CA VAL A 64 -10.05 5.43 -3.89
C VAL A 64 -9.78 5.71 -2.40
N PRO A 65 -8.63 5.30 -1.84
CA PRO A 65 -8.33 5.51 -0.43
C PRO A 65 -8.27 7.00 -0.10
N PHE A 66 -9.10 7.42 0.87
CA PHE A 66 -9.20 8.81 1.32
C PHE A 66 -9.59 9.80 0.21
N ALA A 67 -10.50 9.39 -0.70
CA ALA A 67 -10.94 10.18 -1.85
C ALA A 67 -11.46 11.59 -1.51
N ASP A 68 -11.91 11.80 -0.27
CA ASP A 68 -12.44 13.06 0.26
C ASP A 68 -11.35 14.02 0.76
N LEU A 69 -10.08 13.59 0.81
CA LEU A 69 -8.95 14.38 1.32
C LEU A 69 -7.96 14.76 0.22
N SER A 70 -7.33 15.92 0.35
CA SER A 70 -6.21 16.30 -0.52
C SER A 70 -4.95 15.49 -0.21
N ASN A 71 -4.04 15.36 -1.18
CA ASN A 71 -2.76 14.68 -1.00
C ASN A 71 -1.97 15.18 0.22
N MET A 72 -1.98 16.50 0.47
CA MET A 72 -1.28 17.07 1.63
C MET A 72 -1.93 16.63 2.95
N GLU A 73 -3.26 16.66 3.02
CA GLU A 73 -4.01 16.20 4.21
C GLU A 73 -3.78 14.72 4.46
N ILE A 74 -3.81 13.88 3.43
CA ILE A 74 -3.54 12.45 3.54
C ILE A 74 -2.13 12.23 4.11
N GLY A 75 -1.11 12.86 3.52
CA GLY A 75 0.27 12.70 3.98
C GLY A 75 0.45 13.10 5.44
N MET A 76 -0.09 14.25 5.84
CA MET A 76 -0.01 14.74 7.22
C MET A 76 -0.77 13.85 8.20
N LYS A 77 -2.02 13.50 7.90
CA LYS A 77 -2.86 12.71 8.81
C LYS A 77 -2.36 11.27 8.96
N VAL A 78 -1.86 10.65 7.89
CA VAL A 78 -1.29 9.29 7.94
C VAL A 78 0.01 9.31 8.75
N ALA A 79 0.88 10.30 8.54
CA ALA A 79 2.18 10.38 9.21
C ALA A 79 2.07 10.76 10.70
N LEU A 80 1.22 11.73 11.04
CA LEU A 80 1.23 12.39 12.34
C LEU A 80 -0.02 12.15 13.20
N GLU A 81 -1.16 11.86 12.58
CA GLU A 81 -2.46 11.73 13.28
C GLU A 81 -2.97 10.28 13.34
N GLY A 82 -2.26 9.33 12.72
CA GLY A 82 -2.63 7.92 12.73
C GLY A 82 -3.83 7.57 11.83
N LEU A 83 -4.13 8.36 10.81
CA LEU A 83 -5.17 8.02 9.82
C LEU A 83 -4.81 6.72 9.09
N ARG A 84 -5.74 5.77 9.01
CA ARG A 84 -5.57 4.47 8.34
C ARG A 84 -6.82 4.10 7.54
N PRO A 85 -6.69 3.30 6.46
CA PRO A 85 -7.86 2.76 5.75
C PRO A 85 -8.71 1.89 6.68
N THR A 86 -10.01 2.09 6.67
CA THR A 86 -10.93 1.33 7.52
C THR A 86 -11.24 -0.01 6.85
N ILE A 87 -10.99 -1.13 7.54
CA ILE A 87 -11.27 -2.45 6.98
C ILE A 87 -12.80 -2.65 6.90
N PRO A 88 -13.38 -2.87 5.71
CA PRO A 88 -14.82 -2.98 5.55
C PRO A 88 -15.38 -4.23 6.26
N PRO A 89 -16.61 -4.16 6.80
CA PRO A 89 -17.28 -5.31 7.36
C PRO A 89 -17.70 -6.29 6.26
N GLY A 90 -17.92 -7.56 6.61
CA GLY A 90 -18.47 -8.56 5.70
C GLY A 90 -17.48 -9.19 4.71
N ILE A 91 -16.17 -8.94 4.87
CA ILE A 91 -15.13 -9.57 4.05
C ILE A 91 -14.66 -10.90 4.65
N SER A 92 -14.15 -11.79 3.80
CA SER A 92 -13.58 -13.08 4.24
C SER A 92 -12.54 -12.87 5.35
N PRO A 93 -12.57 -13.68 6.43
CA PRO A 93 -11.57 -13.60 7.50
C PRO A 93 -10.13 -13.74 7.00
N HIS A 94 -9.91 -14.50 5.92
CA HIS A 94 -8.61 -14.67 5.28
C HIS A 94 -8.09 -13.37 4.67
N VAL A 95 -8.93 -12.67 3.90
CA VAL A 95 -8.62 -11.36 3.30
C VAL A 95 -8.36 -10.32 4.38
N CYS A 96 -9.23 -10.26 5.39
CA CYS A 96 -9.07 -9.35 6.53
C CYS A 96 -7.74 -9.56 7.25
N LYS A 97 -7.38 -10.82 7.53
CA LYS A 97 -6.11 -11.16 8.17
C LYS A 97 -4.90 -10.81 7.31
N LEU A 98 -4.97 -11.04 6.00
CA LEU A 98 -3.92 -10.70 5.05
C LEU A 98 -3.72 -9.19 4.96
N MET A 99 -4.79 -8.41 4.85
CA MET A 99 -4.70 -6.95 4.86
C MET A 99 -4.06 -6.43 6.15
N LYS A 100 -4.48 -6.94 7.32
CA LYS A 100 -3.94 -6.53 8.63
C LYS A 100 -2.46 -6.83 8.79
N ILE A 101 -1.98 -7.98 8.33
CA ILE A 101 -0.57 -8.34 8.47
C ILE A 101 0.31 -7.58 7.47
N CYS A 102 -0.19 -7.29 6.26
CA CYS A 102 0.51 -6.47 5.28
C CYS A 102 0.57 -4.98 5.68
N MET A 103 -0.47 -4.46 6.34
CA MET A 103 -0.55 -3.08 6.86
C MET A 103 -0.10 -2.97 8.34
N ASN A 104 0.84 -3.82 8.78
CA ASN A 104 1.32 -3.72 10.16
C ASN A 104 2.06 -2.39 10.39
N GLU A 105 1.79 -1.72 11.52
CA GLU A 105 2.49 -0.49 11.91
C GLU A 105 4.01 -0.71 12.04
N ASP A 106 4.41 -1.91 12.47
CA ASP A 106 5.82 -2.31 12.54
C ASP A 106 6.28 -2.87 11.18
N PRO A 107 7.16 -2.18 10.44
CA PRO A 107 7.63 -2.63 9.13
C PRO A 107 8.35 -3.99 9.18
N ALA A 108 8.92 -4.38 10.32
CA ALA A 108 9.61 -5.66 10.48
C ALA A 108 8.64 -6.85 10.60
N LYS A 109 7.38 -6.60 10.95
CA LYS A 109 6.33 -7.63 11.07
C LYS A 109 5.54 -7.83 9.79
N ARG A 110 5.74 -6.97 8.78
CA ARG A 110 5.12 -7.13 7.47
C ARG A 110 5.74 -8.34 6.75
N PRO A 111 4.94 -9.18 6.07
CA PRO A 111 5.47 -10.30 5.32
C PRO A 111 6.26 -9.80 4.10
N LYS A 112 7.07 -10.69 3.53
CA LYS A 112 7.65 -10.48 2.20
C LYS A 112 6.67 -10.93 1.12
N PHE A 113 6.86 -10.46 -0.12
CA PHE A 113 5.99 -10.82 -1.24
C PHE A 113 5.98 -12.33 -1.52
N ASP A 114 7.14 -12.98 -1.48
CA ASP A 114 7.28 -14.44 -1.64
C ASP A 114 6.46 -15.26 -0.61
N MET A 115 6.24 -14.71 0.58
CA MET A 115 5.43 -15.34 1.64
C MET A 115 3.93 -15.24 1.39
N ILE A 116 3.46 -14.22 0.67
CA ILE A 116 2.03 -13.99 0.41
C ILE A 116 1.55 -14.57 -0.92
N VAL A 117 2.44 -14.77 -1.89
CA VAL A 117 2.12 -15.45 -3.17
C VAL A 117 1.39 -16.78 -2.95
N PRO A 118 1.89 -17.74 -2.14
CA PRO A 118 1.19 -19.02 -1.94
C PRO A 118 -0.12 -18.88 -1.17
N ILE A 119 -0.34 -17.77 -0.46
CA ILE A 119 -1.62 -17.47 0.19
C ILE A 119 -2.63 -17.01 -0.87
N LEU A 120 -2.19 -16.13 -1.78
CA LEU A 120 -3.02 -15.61 -2.87
C LEU A 120 -3.37 -16.70 -3.89
N GLU A 121 -2.44 -17.59 -4.22
CA GLU A 121 -2.69 -18.76 -5.09
C GLU A 121 -3.81 -19.64 -4.54
N LYS A 122 -3.81 -19.90 -3.22
CA LYS A 122 -4.88 -20.67 -2.55
C LYS A 122 -6.24 -19.97 -2.50
N MET A 123 -6.31 -18.70 -2.88
CA MET A 123 -7.54 -17.91 -2.91
C MET A 123 -8.12 -17.78 -4.33
N GLN A 124 -7.45 -18.33 -5.35
CA GLN A 124 -7.90 -18.24 -6.74
C GLN A 124 -9.03 -19.22 -7.08
N ASP A 125 -9.22 -20.25 -6.26
CA ASP A 125 -10.19 -21.34 -6.46
C ASP A 125 -11.47 -21.18 -5.61
#